data_AF-A0A397VQE6-F1
#
_entry.id   AF-A0A397VQE6-F1
#
_cell.length_a   1.000
_cell.length_b   1.000
_cell.length_c   1.000
_cell.angle_alpha   90.00
_cell.angle_beta   90.00
_cell.angle_gamma   90.00
#
_symmetry.space_group_name_H-M   'P 1'
#
loop_
_entity.id
_entity.type
_entity.pdbx_description
1 polymer ?
#
loop_
_entity_poly.entity_id
_entity_poly.type
_entity_poly.pdbx_seq_one_letter_code
_entity_poly.pdbx_strand_id
1 'polypeptide(L)'
;MANDKEIDLFDIIDVDYLPEMYDVLLTDVVSKDLHEAISEMLKIKYLSYSPDKEFKEVNGIIFGKHRRIFVSLPVTIKRETKNVHFLVDTGSPTTYICEEA
;
A
#
# COMPACT_ATOMS: atom_id res chain seq x y z
N MET A 1 -49.45 7.25 -2.47
CA MET A 1 -48.31 8.06 -2.00
C MET A 1 -47.07 7.23 -2.26
N ALA A 2 -46.26 7.64 -3.23
CA ALA A 2 -45.01 6.97 -3.55
C ALA A 2 -44.08 7.12 -2.34
N ASN A 3 -43.56 6.00 -1.86
CA ASN A 3 -42.55 6.00 -0.82
C ASN A 3 -41.24 6.27 -1.54
N ASP A 4 -40.88 7.55 -1.69
CA ASP A 4 -39.57 7.97 -2.14
C ASP A 4 -38.57 7.46 -1.09
N LYS A 5 -38.03 6.27 -1.34
CA LYS A 5 -36.83 5.82 -0.64
C LYS A 5 -35.76 6.79 -1.05
N GLU A 6 -35.39 7.66 -0.13
CA GLU A 6 -34.15 8.42 -0.17
C GLU A 6 -33.04 7.40 -0.38
N ILE A 7 -32.55 7.33 -1.62
CA ILE A 7 -31.43 6.45 -1.97
C ILE A 7 -30.24 7.11 -1.28
N ASP A 8 -29.73 6.45 -0.24
CA ASP A 8 -28.52 6.92 0.42
C ASP A 8 -27.42 6.91 -0.64
N LEU A 9 -26.76 8.06 -0.84
CA LEU A 9 -25.70 8.20 -1.85
C LEU A 9 -24.56 7.20 -1.60
N PHE A 10 -24.47 6.67 -0.37
CA PHE A 10 -23.56 5.60 0.04
C PHE A 10 -23.97 4.20 -0.45
N ASP A 11 -25.25 3.94 -0.75
CA ASP A 11 -25.73 2.66 -1.28
C ASP A 11 -25.46 2.50 -2.80
N ILE A 12 -25.03 3.57 -3.48
CA ILE A 12 -24.65 3.57 -4.91
C ILE A 12 -23.15 3.28 -5.10
N ILE A 13 -22.37 3.26 -4.02
CA ILE A 13 -20.93 2.97 -4.06
C ILE A 13 -20.75 1.45 -3.87
N ASP A 14 -19.77 0.87 -4.56
CA ASP A 14 -19.27 -0.51 -4.39
C ASP A 14 -19.94 -1.65 -5.17
N VAL A 15 -20.18 -1.46 -6.48
CA VAL A 15 -20.19 -2.62 -7.41
C VAL A 15 -19.11 -2.52 -8.50
N ASP A 16 -18.54 -1.34 -8.74
CA ASP A 16 -17.63 -1.11 -9.88
C ASP A 16 -16.12 -1.05 -9.52
N TYR A 17 -15.73 -1.20 -8.25
CA TYR A 17 -14.32 -1.08 -7.81
C TYR A 17 -13.84 -2.33 -7.07
N LEU A 18 -13.88 -3.48 -7.72
CA LEU A 18 -13.25 -4.69 -7.19
C LEU A 18 -11.72 -4.47 -7.12
N PRO A 19 -11.06 -4.60 -5.95
CA PRO A 19 -9.62 -4.40 -5.81
C PRO A 19 -8.78 -5.20 -6.80
N GLU A 20 -9.27 -6.37 -7.19
CA GLU A 20 -8.63 -7.27 -8.16
C GLU A 20 -8.55 -6.66 -9.57
N MET A 21 -9.40 -5.68 -9.90
CA MET A 21 -9.35 -4.94 -11.18
C MET A 21 -8.19 -3.95 -11.26
N TYR A 22 -7.62 -3.60 -10.10
CA TYR A 22 -6.52 -2.65 -9.95
C TYR A 22 -5.24 -3.34 -9.45
N ASP A 23 -5.21 -4.67 -9.43
CA ASP A 23 -3.99 -5.42 -9.17
C ASP A 23 -3.03 -5.23 -10.35
N VAL A 24 -2.17 -4.21 -10.21
CA VAL A 24 -1.18 -3.87 -11.23
C VAL A 24 0.00 -4.83 -11.08
N LEU A 25 0.17 -5.74 -12.05
CA LEU A 25 1.37 -6.54 -12.15
C LEU A 25 2.59 -5.65 -12.40
N LEU A 26 3.34 -5.37 -11.33
CA LEU A 26 4.63 -4.67 -11.39
C LEU A 26 5.70 -5.65 -11.88
N THR A 27 6.11 -5.52 -13.14
CA THR A 27 7.14 -6.38 -13.74
C THR A 27 8.57 -5.87 -13.50
N ASP A 28 8.71 -4.62 -13.04
CA ASP A 28 10.00 -3.93 -12.86
C ASP A 28 10.50 -3.90 -11.42
N VAL A 29 9.69 -4.34 -10.45
CA VAL A 29 10.06 -4.44 -9.03
C VAL A 29 9.73 -5.85 -8.56
N VAL A 30 10.71 -6.54 -7.99
CA VAL A 30 10.53 -7.89 -7.44
C VAL A 30 10.77 -7.90 -5.93
N SER A 31 10.33 -8.96 -5.24
CA SER A 31 10.51 -9.11 -3.78
C SER A 31 11.97 -8.89 -3.32
N LYS A 32 12.96 -9.34 -4.11
CA LYS A 32 14.38 -9.09 -3.84
C LYS A 32 14.71 -7.60 -3.72
N ASP A 33 14.11 -6.74 -4.56
CA ASP A 33 14.35 -5.31 -4.50
C ASP A 33 13.84 -4.71 -3.18
N LEU A 34 12.70 -5.19 -2.67
CA LEU A 34 12.14 -4.78 -1.39
C LEU A 34 13.10 -5.10 -0.23
N HIS A 35 13.62 -6.33 -0.19
CA HIS A 35 14.55 -6.78 0.86
C HIS A 35 15.94 -6.15 0.78
N GLU A 36 16.40 -5.80 -0.43
CA GLU A 36 17.75 -5.31 -0.66
C GLU A 36 17.77 -3.82 -0.98
N ALA A 37 17.73 -3.46 -2.27
CA ALA A 37 18.02 -2.11 -2.73
C ALA A 37 17.08 -1.04 -2.14
N ILE A 38 15.78 -1.32 -2.06
CA ILE A 38 14.80 -0.38 -1.49
C ILE A 38 15.00 -0.25 0.03
N SER A 39 15.28 -1.36 0.72
CA SER A 39 15.60 -1.34 2.16
C SER A 39 16.88 -0.54 2.46
N GLU A 40 17.91 -0.68 1.63
CA GLU A 40 19.16 0.09 1.76
C GLU A 40 18.91 1.60 1.58
N MET A 41 18.18 1.97 0.53
CA MET A 41 17.88 3.37 0.23
C MET A 41 16.98 4.03 1.28
N LEU A 42 15.97 3.31 1.79
CA LEU A 42 15.10 3.78 2.88
C LEU A 42 15.78 3.73 4.25
N LYS A 43 16.93 3.03 4.37
CA LYS A 43 17.62 2.73 5.63
C LYS A 43 16.74 1.98 6.63
N ILE A 44 15.79 1.19 6.13
CA ILE A 44 14.84 0.41 6.92
C ILE A 44 14.68 -0.96 6.24
N LYS A 45 14.88 -2.04 7.00
CA LYS A 45 14.76 -3.40 6.47
C LYS A 45 13.30 -3.79 6.28
N TYR A 46 12.94 -4.29 5.10
CA TYR A 46 11.60 -4.82 4.82
C TYR A 46 11.25 -5.98 5.77
N LEU A 47 10.02 -5.98 6.29
CA LEU A 47 9.47 -6.93 7.26
C LEU A 47 10.23 -7.05 8.58
N SER A 48 11.13 -6.10 8.87
CA SER A 48 11.70 -5.98 10.22
C SER A 48 10.66 -5.48 11.21
N TYR A 49 10.84 -5.82 12.49
CA TYR A 49 10.02 -5.28 13.56
C TYR A 49 10.06 -3.74 13.57
N SER A 50 8.88 -3.12 13.73
CA SER A 50 8.76 -1.68 13.97
C SER A 50 8.29 -1.41 15.41
N PRO A 51 9.04 -0.63 16.20
CA PRO A 51 8.57 -0.17 17.51
C PRO A 51 7.50 0.92 17.39
N ASP A 52 7.47 1.63 16.27
CA ASP A 52 6.55 2.74 16.02
C ASP A 52 5.24 2.22 15.44
N LYS A 53 4.13 2.84 15.86
CA LYS A 53 2.77 2.53 15.38
C LYS A 53 2.27 3.49 14.31
N GLU A 54 2.81 4.70 14.30
CA GLU A 54 2.44 5.75 13.36
C GLU A 54 3.63 6.70 13.18
N PHE A 55 3.64 7.38 12.03
CA PHE A 55 4.61 8.43 11.74
C PHE A 55 3.86 9.72 11.40
N LYS A 56 4.35 10.86 11.90
CA LYS A 56 3.84 12.18 11.52
C LYS A 56 4.28 12.59 10.12
N GLU A 57 5.46 12.14 9.72
CA GLU A 57 6.09 12.42 8.44
C GLU A 57 6.88 11.19 8.01
N VAL A 58 6.92 10.92 6.71
CA VAL A 58 7.58 9.75 6.14
C VAL A 58 8.46 10.20 4.98
N ASN A 59 9.73 9.80 5.02
CA ASN A 59 10.67 10.02 3.94
C ASN A 59 10.57 8.88 2.93
N GLY A 60 10.27 9.23 1.68
CA GLY A 60 10.25 8.29 0.57
C GLY A 60 11.53 8.33 -0.27
N ILE A 61 11.66 7.35 -1.16
CA ILE A 61 12.69 7.28 -2.19
C ILE A 61 12.06 7.18 -3.58
N ILE A 62 12.85 7.49 -4.62
CA ILE A 62 12.50 7.21 -6.01
C ILE A 62 13.35 6.03 -6.47
N PHE A 63 12.71 4.94 -6.93
CA PHE A 63 13.37 3.69 -7.30
C PHE A 63 12.98 3.21 -8.71
N GLY A 64 13.92 2.50 -9.35
CA GLY A 64 13.69 1.79 -10.61
C GLY A 64 13.59 2.70 -11.85
N LYS A 65 13.46 2.06 -13.01
CA LYS A 65 13.39 2.75 -14.32
C LYS A 65 12.14 3.60 -14.46
N HIS A 66 11.05 3.18 -13.84
CA HIS A 66 9.76 3.87 -13.86
C HIS A 66 9.65 4.98 -12.79
N ARG A 67 10.75 5.28 -12.06
CA ARG A 67 10.82 6.34 -11.04
C ARG A 67 9.68 6.26 -10.02
N ARG A 68 9.46 5.05 -9.53
CA ARG A 68 8.39 4.73 -8.58
C ARG A 68 8.73 5.27 -7.20
N ILE A 69 7.74 5.85 -6.51
CA ILE A 69 7.93 6.36 -5.15
C ILE A 69 7.68 5.24 -4.16
N PHE A 70 8.66 4.96 -3.31
CA PHE A 70 8.52 4.00 -2.22
C PHE A 70 8.64 4.69 -0.86
N VAL A 71 7.84 4.24 0.09
CA VAL A 71 7.86 4.67 1.49
C VAL A 71 7.85 3.46 2.41
N SER A 72 8.39 3.58 3.63
CA SER A 72 8.27 2.54 4.66
C SER A 72 7.27 2.97 5.73
N LEU A 73 6.29 2.12 6.02
CA LEU A 73 5.26 2.36 7.03
C LEU A 73 5.16 1.18 7.99
N PRO A 74 4.84 1.42 9.27
CA PRO A 74 4.59 0.36 10.22
C PRO A 74 3.19 -0.22 9.95
N VAL A 75 3.11 -1.53 9.75
CA VAL A 75 1.84 -2.23 9.54
C VAL A 75 1.71 -3.31 10.61
N THR A 76 0.55 -3.36 11.25
CA THR A 76 0.25 -4.41 12.24
C THR A 76 -0.52 -5.55 11.57
N ILE A 77 0.15 -6.69 11.38
CA ILE A 77 -0.43 -7.92 10.82
C ILE A 77 -0.37 -8.99 11.91
N LYS A 78 -1.51 -9.63 12.21
CA LYS A 78 -1.60 -10.72 13.21
C LYS A 78 -0.95 -10.40 14.57
N ARG A 79 -1.06 -9.13 15.02
CA ARG A 79 -0.49 -8.57 16.28
C ARG A 79 1.01 -8.30 16.28
N GLU A 80 1.69 -8.44 15.14
CA GLU A 80 3.08 -8.01 14.97
C GLU A 80 3.14 -6.75 14.12
N THR A 81 3.88 -5.74 14.58
CA THR A 81 4.10 -4.52 13.80
C THR A 81 5.42 -4.62 13.06
N LYS A 82 5.37 -4.53 11.73
CA LYS A 82 6.52 -4.63 10.84
C LYS A 82 6.66 -3.41 9.94
N ASN A 83 7.87 -3.10 9.52
CA ASN A 83 8.13 -2.12 8.46
C ASN A 83 7.78 -2.74 7.09
N VAL A 84 6.77 -2.20 6.42
CA VAL A 84 6.35 -2.61 5.08
C VAL A 84 6.67 -1.48 4.11
N HIS A 85 7.30 -1.83 2.99
CA HIS A 85 7.61 -0.88 1.93
C HIS A 85 6.43 -0.80 0.96
N PHE A 86 5.85 0.38 0.83
CA PHE A 86 4.72 0.66 -0.05
C PHE A 86 5.18 1.40 -1.28
N LEU A 87 4.66 0.98 -2.44
CA LEU A 87 4.59 1.82 -3.62
C LEU A 87 3.49 2.87 -3.42
N VAL A 88 3.79 4.14 -3.63
CA VAL A 88 2.77 5.19 -3.67
C VAL A 88 2.20 5.24 -5.08
N ASP A 89 0.97 4.74 -5.24
CA ASP A 89 0.24 4.74 -6.50
C ASP A 89 -1.05 5.56 -6.37
N THR A 90 -1.03 6.79 -6.90
CA THR A 90 -2.20 7.68 -6.90
C THR A 90 -3.29 7.26 -7.87
N GLY A 91 -3.01 6.30 -8.76
CA GLY A 91 -3.99 5.74 -9.69
C GLY A 91 -4.80 4.58 -9.10
N SER A 92 -4.40 4.04 -7.96
CA SER A 92 -5.14 2.97 -7.28
C SER A 92 -6.17 3.54 -6.30
N PRO A 93 -7.44 3.12 -6.36
CA PRO A 93 -8.46 3.51 -5.39
C PRO A 93 -8.28 2.81 -4.05
N THR A 94 -7.51 1.72 -4.00
CA THR A 94 -7.33 0.87 -2.81
C THR A 94 -5.85 0.60 -2.51
N THR A 95 -5.56 0.29 -1.25
CA THR A 95 -4.22 -0.15 -0.82
C THR A 95 -4.18 -1.67 -0.73
N TYR A 96 -3.18 -2.28 -1.36
CA TYR A 96 -2.94 -3.72 -1.33
C TYR A 96 -1.68 -4.04 -0.52
N ILE A 97 -1.72 -5.16 0.20
CA ILE A 97 -0.58 -5.74 0.92
C ILE A 97 -0.38 -7.14 0.36
N CYS A 98 0.83 -7.43 -0.14
CA CYS A 98 1.15 -8.74 -0.69
C CYS A 98 1.22 -9.82 0.40
N GLU A 99 1.02 -11.07 0.00
CA GLU A 99 1.02 -12.22 0.92
C GLU A 99 2.34 -12.41 1.69
N GLU A 100 3.44 -11.85 1.20
CA GLU A 100 4.74 -11.92 1.85
C GLU A 100 4.78 -11.17 3.20
N ALA A 101 3.95 -10.14 3.37
CA ALA A 101 4.00 -9.24 4.53
C ALA A 101 3.45 -9.82 5.85
#